data_AF-A0A7W0FF12-F1
#
_entry.id   AF-A0A7W0FF12-F1
#
_cell.length_a   1.000
_cell.length_b   1.000
_cell.length_c   1.000
_cell.angle_alpha   90.00
_cell.angle_beta   90.00
_cell.angle_gamma   90.00
#
_symmetry.space_group_name_H-M   'P 1'
#
loop_
_entity.id
_entity.type
_entity.pdbx_description
1 polymer ?
#
loop_
_entity_poly.entity_id
_entity_poly.type
_entity_poly.pdbx_seq_one_letter_code
_entity_poly.pdbx_strand_id
1 'polypeptide(L)'
;MTYPLSSQVTAGQPTAAEHYNNLRKDALNLGQAESDAVNLGMFFKRFSNGIKLEYLPNHRVRVPHSSMNPPTLMINGYMLQSDANVDLPVGLISGPAAMWFIFAVRSPGSSTFTLTANTSASEGSNHRLIGQAYWTGSALISALSYLTPTSLLQADYDSGWFACTFNTIYTKAHGLGICPRIITLYHSTDSAGTSEWVRVTYVQSGINLYEVIGCDSANIYIQTGITNENATCYSSRRVSSSGFYRVFAWA
;
A
#
# COMPACT_ATOMS: atom_id res chain seq x y z
N MET A 1 -7.39 -2.37 43.09
CA MET A 1 -8.54 -1.50 42.80
C MET A 1 -8.39 -0.97 41.39
N THR A 2 -9.27 -1.35 40.47
CA THR A 2 -9.29 -0.78 39.12
C THR A 2 -9.80 0.66 39.21
N TYR A 3 -9.03 1.63 38.72
CA TYR A 3 -9.49 3.01 38.66
C TYR A 3 -10.77 3.07 37.79
N PRO A 4 -11.86 3.70 38.24
CA PRO A 4 -13.10 3.74 37.48
C PRO A 4 -12.91 4.53 36.18
N LEU A 5 -13.57 4.09 35.11
CA LEU A 5 -13.61 4.87 33.87
C LEU A 5 -14.28 6.23 34.13
N SER A 6 -13.77 7.27 33.49
CA SER A 6 -14.39 8.60 33.55
C SER A 6 -15.85 8.53 33.08
N SER A 7 -16.74 9.08 33.90
CA SER A 7 -18.17 9.26 33.60
C SER A 7 -18.52 10.74 33.65
N GLN A 8 -19.71 11.09 33.14
CA GLN A 8 -20.19 12.46 33.22
C GLN A 8 -20.45 12.83 34.69
N VAL A 9 -19.94 13.99 35.11
CA VAL A 9 -20.16 14.52 36.46
C VAL A 9 -21.51 15.23 36.48
N THR A 10 -22.31 15.01 37.53
CA THR A 10 -23.62 15.64 37.72
C THR A 10 -23.53 16.88 38.60
N ALA A 11 -24.50 17.78 38.47
CA ALA A 11 -24.58 18.97 39.31
C ALA A 11 -24.71 18.60 40.80
N GLY A 12 -23.97 19.31 41.67
CA GLY A 12 -23.92 19.04 43.11
C GLY A 12 -22.77 18.14 43.56
N GLN A 13 -21.99 17.58 42.64
CA GLN A 13 -20.71 16.95 42.96
C GLN A 13 -19.64 18.03 43.24
N PRO A 14 -18.61 17.75 44.07
CA PRO A 14 -17.58 18.74 44.43
C PRO A 14 -16.76 19.23 43.23
N THR A 15 -16.75 18.46 42.14
CA THR A 15 -16.14 18.85 40.86
C THR A 15 -17.10 19.76 40.10
N ALA A 16 -16.59 20.87 39.55
CA ALA A 16 -17.35 21.73 38.63
C ALA A 16 -17.79 20.94 37.39
N ALA A 17 -19.03 20.45 37.40
CA ALA A 17 -19.53 19.46 36.46
C ALA A 17 -19.41 19.90 35.00
N GLU A 18 -19.78 21.15 34.70
CA GLU A 18 -19.69 21.71 33.34
C GLU A 18 -18.24 21.80 32.85
N HIS A 19 -17.34 22.36 33.66
CA HIS A 19 -15.92 22.49 33.28
C HIS A 19 -15.29 21.12 33.02
N TYR A 20 -15.55 20.14 33.90
CA TYR A 20 -15.03 18.79 33.72
C TYR A 20 -15.56 18.11 32.45
N ASN A 21 -16.88 18.20 32.22
CA ASN A 21 -17.51 17.56 31.07
C ASN A 21 -17.10 18.23 29.75
N ASN A 22 -16.91 19.56 29.73
CA ASN A 22 -16.39 20.29 28.57
C ASN A 22 -14.94 19.88 28.26
N LEU A 23 -14.05 19.85 29.26
CA LEU A 23 -12.67 19.38 29.07
C LEU A 23 -12.61 17.94 28.53
N ARG A 24 -13.50 17.06 29.00
CA ARG A 24 -13.60 15.70 28.48
C ARG A 24 -14.03 15.66 27.01
N LYS A 25 -15.00 16.49 26.61
CA LYS A 25 -15.46 16.59 25.22
C LYS A 25 -14.37 17.17 24.32
N ASP A 26 -13.70 18.23 24.78
CA ASP A 26 -12.61 18.87 24.06
C ASP A 26 -11.45 17.89 23.83
N ALA A 27 -11.12 17.05 24.83
CA ALA A 27 -10.09 16.02 24.67
C ALA A 27 -10.45 14.96 23.61
N LEU A 28 -11.73 14.63 23.45
CA LEU A 28 -12.19 13.64 22.46
C LEU A 28 -12.34 14.24 21.06
N ASN A 29 -12.61 15.54 20.94
CA ASN A 29 -12.90 16.22 19.67
C ASN A 29 -11.84 17.27 19.31
N LEU A 30 -10.69 17.26 19.98
CA LEU A 30 -9.58 18.20 19.78
C LEU A 30 -10.02 19.68 19.87
N GLY A 31 -10.88 19.98 20.84
CA GLY A 31 -11.40 21.33 21.12
C GLY A 31 -12.45 21.84 20.13
N GLN A 32 -12.98 20.99 19.26
CA GLN A 32 -14.06 21.33 18.32
C GLN A 32 -15.43 20.85 18.82
N ALA A 33 -16.49 21.44 18.27
CA ALA A 33 -17.86 21.03 18.53
C ALA A 33 -18.12 19.58 18.06
N GLU A 34 -18.98 18.85 18.78
CA GLU A 34 -19.33 17.45 18.44
C GLU A 34 -20.01 17.31 17.06
N SER A 35 -20.64 18.37 16.56
CA SER A 35 -21.23 18.39 15.20
C SER A 35 -20.19 18.50 14.09
N ASP A 36 -18.99 19.01 14.41
CA ASP A 36 -18.00 19.45 13.42
C ASP A 36 -16.75 18.56 13.44
N ALA A 37 -16.64 17.63 14.41
CA ALA A 37 -15.51 16.74 14.56
C ALA A 37 -15.95 15.29 14.84
N VAL A 38 -15.26 14.36 14.17
CA VAL A 38 -15.30 12.95 14.59
C VAL A 38 -14.47 12.78 15.85
N ASN A 39 -14.94 11.95 16.78
CA ASN A 39 -14.16 11.69 17.98
C ASN A 39 -12.83 10.97 17.65
N LEU A 40 -11.83 11.20 18.49
CA LEU A 40 -10.47 10.70 18.29
C LEU A 40 -10.40 9.17 18.19
N GLY A 41 -11.26 8.47 18.93
CA GLY A 41 -11.37 7.01 18.89
C GLY A 41 -11.87 6.49 17.53
N MET A 42 -12.81 7.19 16.90
CA MET A 42 -13.31 6.88 15.56
C MET A 42 -12.26 7.19 14.50
N PHE A 43 -11.57 8.33 14.61
CA PHE A 43 -10.47 8.69 13.72
C PHE A 43 -9.36 7.63 13.73
N PHE A 44 -8.89 7.25 14.93
CA PHE A 44 -7.83 6.23 15.05
C PHE A 44 -8.33 4.79 14.94
N LYS A 45 -9.64 4.53 14.78
CA LYS A 45 -10.21 3.17 14.77
C LYS A 45 -9.49 2.23 13.80
N ARG A 46 -9.05 2.75 12.66
CA ARG A 46 -8.31 2.00 11.63
C ARG A 46 -6.84 2.38 11.52
N PHE A 47 -6.30 3.17 12.45
CA PHE A 47 -4.89 3.54 12.43
C PHE A 47 -3.99 2.31 12.42
N SER A 48 -2.98 2.36 11.56
CA SER A 48 -1.90 1.38 11.47
C SER A 48 -0.68 2.05 10.87
N ASN A 49 0.49 1.64 11.32
CA ASN A 49 1.77 2.09 10.81
C ASN A 49 2.79 0.94 10.92
N GLY A 50 3.69 0.81 9.95
CA GLY A 50 4.74 -0.23 9.99
C GLY A 50 4.23 -1.68 9.89
N ILE A 51 2.95 -1.93 9.59
CA ILE A 51 2.39 -3.29 9.49
C ILE A 51 2.62 -3.87 8.10
N LYS A 52 3.54 -4.82 7.99
CA LYS A 52 3.78 -5.64 6.78
C LYS A 52 3.58 -7.12 7.09
N LEU A 53 3.40 -7.93 6.05
CA LEU A 53 3.44 -9.39 6.17
C LEU A 53 4.56 -9.93 5.30
N GLU A 54 5.43 -10.72 5.91
CA GLU A 54 6.52 -11.41 5.25
C GLU A 54 6.32 -12.92 5.35
N TYR A 55 6.68 -13.59 4.26
CA TYR A 55 6.83 -15.04 4.22
C TYR A 55 8.24 -15.42 4.70
N LEU A 56 8.32 -16.40 5.60
CA LEU A 56 9.56 -16.95 6.12
C LEU A 56 9.72 -18.42 5.72
N PRO A 57 10.96 -18.96 5.75
CA PRO A 57 11.20 -20.40 5.63
C PRO A 57 10.31 -21.22 6.58
N ASN A 58 10.02 -22.47 6.18
CA ASN A 58 9.14 -23.39 6.92
C ASN A 58 7.68 -22.92 7.02
N HIS A 59 7.17 -22.23 5.99
CA HIS A 59 5.76 -21.86 5.85
C HIS A 59 5.23 -20.93 6.95
N ARG A 60 6.05 -19.96 7.34
CA ARG A 60 5.73 -19.04 8.42
C ARG A 60 5.37 -17.66 7.90
N VAL A 61 4.49 -16.98 8.64
CA VAL A 61 4.11 -15.58 8.42
C VAL A 61 4.66 -14.74 9.57
N ARG A 62 5.23 -13.58 9.24
CA ARG A 62 5.78 -12.62 10.19
C ARG A 62 5.30 -11.21 9.88
N VAL A 63 5.05 -10.44 10.94
CA VAL A 63 5.11 -8.97 10.89
C VAL A 63 6.52 -8.55 11.33
N PRO A 64 7.36 -8.03 10.43
CA PRO A 64 8.72 -7.66 10.76
C PRO A 64 8.76 -6.39 11.62
N HIS A 65 9.72 -6.33 12.56
CA HIS A 65 9.99 -5.13 13.33
C HIS A 65 11.06 -4.26 12.67
N SER A 66 10.86 -2.94 12.74
CA SER A 66 11.84 -1.92 12.39
C SER A 66 11.81 -0.83 13.45
N SER A 67 12.98 -0.44 13.97
CA SER A 67 13.08 0.64 14.96
C SER A 67 12.68 2.01 14.39
N MET A 68 12.85 2.21 13.08
CA MET A 68 12.43 3.45 12.41
C MET A 68 10.92 3.48 12.13
N ASN A 69 10.28 2.32 12.04
CA ASN A 69 8.86 2.22 11.77
C ASN A 69 8.24 0.99 12.46
N PRO A 70 8.08 1.03 13.80
CA PRO A 70 7.64 -0.12 14.58
C PRO A 70 6.19 -0.50 14.23
N PRO A 71 5.87 -1.81 14.11
CA PRO A 71 4.52 -2.31 13.89
C PRO A 71 3.55 -1.75 14.93
N THR A 72 2.69 -0.84 14.50
CA THR A 72 1.74 -0.12 15.36
C THR A 72 0.36 -0.24 14.77
N LEU A 73 -0.64 -0.61 15.57
CA LEU A 73 -2.03 -0.61 15.11
C LEU A 73 -3.01 -0.34 16.25
N MET A 74 -4.15 0.23 15.87
CA MET A 74 -5.33 0.29 16.73
C MET A 74 -6.17 -0.98 16.55
N ILE A 75 -6.45 -1.68 17.64
CA ILE A 75 -7.41 -2.79 17.69
C ILE A 75 -8.53 -2.39 18.64
N ASN A 76 -9.70 -2.01 18.10
CA ASN A 76 -10.91 -1.68 18.88
C ASN A 76 -10.66 -0.70 20.05
N GLY A 77 -9.89 0.37 19.79
CA GLY A 77 -9.59 1.41 20.77
C GLY A 77 -8.34 1.15 21.62
N TYR A 78 -7.66 0.01 21.43
CA TYR A 78 -6.38 -0.30 22.06
C TYR A 78 -5.24 0.00 21.08
N MET A 79 -4.40 0.97 21.44
CA MET A 79 -3.18 1.28 20.70
C MET A 79 -2.11 0.27 21.09
N LEU A 80 -1.68 -0.53 20.12
CA LEU A 80 -0.67 -1.57 20.31
C LEU A 80 0.53 -1.29 19.44
N GLN A 81 1.72 -1.54 19.97
CA GLN A 81 2.97 -1.40 19.27
C GLN A 81 3.89 -2.58 19.62
N SER A 82 4.56 -3.13 18.62
CA SER A 82 5.52 -4.22 18.81
C SER A 82 6.96 -3.73 18.68
N ASP A 83 7.78 -4.06 19.67
CA ASP A 83 9.21 -3.80 19.75
C ASP A 83 10.07 -4.97 19.23
N ALA A 84 9.42 -6.04 18.74
CA ALA A 84 10.05 -7.21 18.16
C ALA A 84 9.23 -7.76 16.99
N ASN A 85 9.81 -8.71 16.25
CA ASN A 85 9.07 -9.41 15.21
C ASN A 85 7.85 -10.14 15.81
N VAL A 86 6.67 -9.98 15.19
CA VAL A 86 5.48 -10.73 15.60
C VAL A 86 5.29 -11.89 14.64
N ASP A 87 5.42 -13.09 15.17
CA ASP A 87 5.37 -14.32 14.39
C ASP A 87 4.01 -15.00 14.54
N LEU A 88 3.47 -15.52 13.42
CA LEU A 88 2.32 -16.40 13.47
C LEU A 88 2.75 -17.72 14.13
N PRO A 89 2.07 -18.15 15.22
CA PRO A 89 2.34 -19.44 15.83
C PRO A 89 2.26 -20.59 14.81
N VAL A 90 3.17 -21.56 14.96
CA VAL A 90 3.25 -22.72 14.07
C VAL A 90 1.97 -23.56 14.17
N GLY A 91 1.51 -24.09 13.04
CA GLY A 91 0.35 -24.98 12.98
C GLY A 91 -1.01 -24.28 12.88
N LEU A 92 -1.06 -22.95 12.94
CA LEU A 92 -2.32 -22.21 12.79
C LEU A 92 -2.87 -22.18 11.35
N ILE A 93 -2.01 -22.42 10.35
CA ILE A 93 -2.40 -22.62 8.95
C ILE A 93 -2.10 -24.08 8.60
N SER A 94 -3.12 -24.85 8.27
CA SER A 94 -3.00 -26.29 7.98
C SER A 94 -4.21 -26.80 7.20
N GLY A 95 -4.23 -28.10 6.88
CA GLY A 95 -5.36 -28.72 6.18
C GLY A 95 -5.30 -28.55 4.66
N PRO A 96 -6.44 -28.65 3.94
CA PRO A 96 -6.48 -28.58 2.48
C PRO A 96 -6.13 -27.17 1.96
N ALA A 97 -5.89 -27.08 0.66
CA ALA A 97 -5.60 -25.81 0.00
C ALA A 97 -6.72 -24.78 0.25
N ALA A 98 -6.37 -23.61 0.79
CA ALA A 98 -7.33 -22.58 1.15
C ALA A 98 -6.67 -21.21 1.29
N MET A 99 -7.51 -20.17 1.20
CA MET A 99 -7.13 -18.82 1.63
C MET A 99 -7.28 -18.72 3.15
N TRP A 100 -6.25 -18.18 3.80
CA TRP A 100 -6.23 -17.92 5.24
C TRP A 100 -6.11 -16.42 5.48
N PHE A 101 -6.96 -15.89 6.33
CA PHE A 101 -6.96 -14.50 6.75
C PHE A 101 -6.12 -14.35 8.01
N ILE A 102 -5.19 -13.40 8.00
CA ILE A 102 -4.25 -13.15 9.10
C ILE A 102 -4.77 -11.98 9.92
N PHE A 103 -4.84 -12.20 11.23
CA PHE A 103 -5.34 -11.21 12.18
C PHE A 103 -4.28 -10.85 13.19
N ALA A 104 -4.22 -9.57 13.54
CA ALA A 104 -3.57 -9.12 14.77
C ALA A 104 -4.56 -9.26 15.93
N VAL A 105 -4.10 -9.79 17.06
CA VAL A 105 -4.92 -10.08 18.24
C VAL A 105 -4.36 -9.33 19.43
N ARG A 106 -5.23 -8.61 20.15
CA ARG A 106 -4.87 -7.98 21.43
C ARG A 106 -5.05 -8.97 22.58
N SER A 107 -4.24 -8.79 23.63
CA SER A 107 -4.45 -9.46 24.91
C SER A 107 -4.58 -8.42 26.03
N PRO A 108 -5.49 -8.60 27.00
CA PRO A 108 -5.58 -7.71 28.15
C PRO A 108 -4.24 -7.57 28.88
N GLY A 109 -3.86 -6.35 29.24
CA GLY A 109 -2.59 -6.07 29.93
C GLY A 109 -1.35 -6.05 29.02
N SER A 110 -1.50 -6.25 27.71
CA SER A 110 -0.40 -6.18 26.74
C SER A 110 -0.39 -4.83 25.99
N SER A 111 0.79 -4.26 25.79
CA SER A 111 1.04 -3.13 24.88
C SER A 111 1.35 -3.59 23.44
N THR A 112 1.53 -4.89 23.20
CA THR A 112 1.77 -5.50 21.89
C THR A 112 0.59 -6.38 21.45
N PHE A 113 0.68 -6.95 20.26
CA PHE A 113 -0.29 -7.88 19.67
C PHE A 113 0.38 -9.20 19.27
N THR A 114 -0.43 -10.25 19.10
CA THR A 114 -0.02 -11.53 18.52
C THR A 114 -0.70 -11.73 17.16
N LEU A 115 -0.31 -12.77 16.43
CA LEU A 115 -0.96 -13.15 15.18
C LEU A 115 -1.82 -14.40 15.36
N THR A 116 -2.94 -14.45 14.64
CA THR A 116 -3.72 -15.68 14.43
C THR A 116 -4.17 -15.77 12.97
N ALA A 117 -4.67 -16.94 12.56
CA ALA A 117 -5.18 -17.17 11.21
C ALA A 117 -6.56 -17.85 11.25
N ASN A 118 -7.42 -17.53 10.30
CA ASN A 118 -8.74 -18.13 10.15
C ASN A 118 -9.12 -18.23 8.67
N THR A 119 -9.98 -19.15 8.28
CA THR A 119 -10.55 -19.24 6.92
C THR A 119 -11.70 -18.25 6.68
N SER A 120 -12.15 -17.56 7.73
CA SER A 120 -13.08 -16.43 7.65
C SER A 120 -12.37 -15.09 7.86
N ALA A 121 -12.79 -14.06 7.12
CA ALA A 121 -12.28 -12.69 7.21
C ALA A 121 -12.93 -11.86 8.34
N SER A 122 -13.84 -12.44 9.11
CA SER A 122 -14.61 -11.71 10.13
C SER A 122 -13.75 -11.22 11.30
N GLU A 123 -13.73 -9.90 11.48
CA GLU A 123 -13.13 -9.26 12.66
C GLU A 123 -14.01 -9.42 13.91
N GLY A 124 -13.42 -9.23 15.09
CA GLY A 124 -14.11 -9.34 16.37
C GLY A 124 -13.64 -8.33 17.38
N SER A 125 -14.04 -8.50 18.65
CA SER A 125 -13.78 -7.54 19.73
C SER A 125 -12.31 -7.43 20.14
N ASN A 126 -11.49 -8.44 19.83
CA ASN A 126 -10.08 -8.48 20.21
C ASN A 126 -9.13 -8.72 19.04
N HIS A 127 -9.63 -8.78 17.80
CA HIS A 127 -8.81 -9.09 16.64
C HIS A 127 -9.20 -8.28 15.42
N ARG A 128 -8.21 -7.92 14.62
CA ARG A 128 -8.34 -7.10 13.44
C ARG A 128 -7.66 -7.76 12.24
N LEU A 129 -8.30 -7.71 11.09
CA LEU A 129 -7.78 -8.28 9.85
C LEU A 129 -6.62 -7.41 9.37
N ILE A 130 -5.46 -8.02 9.13
CA ILE A 130 -4.25 -7.33 8.68
C ILE A 130 -3.73 -7.82 7.33
N GLY A 131 -4.26 -8.92 6.82
CA GLY A 131 -3.88 -9.47 5.53
C GLY A 131 -4.41 -10.88 5.29
N GLN A 132 -3.86 -11.54 4.28
CA GLN A 132 -4.17 -12.91 3.91
C GLN A 132 -2.90 -13.68 3.54
N ALA A 133 -3.00 -15.00 3.50
CA ALA A 133 -1.96 -15.89 3.03
C ALA A 133 -2.61 -17.10 2.32
N TYR A 134 -1.98 -17.62 1.27
CA TYR A 134 -2.51 -18.78 0.55
C TYR A 134 -1.71 -20.05 0.87
N TRP A 135 -2.43 -21.07 1.34
CA TRP A 135 -1.90 -22.40 1.67
C TRP A 135 -2.32 -23.40 0.60
N THR A 136 -1.38 -24.22 0.13
CA THR A 136 -1.60 -25.20 -0.96
C THR A 136 -2.02 -26.58 -0.47
N GLY A 137 -2.09 -26.80 0.84
CA GLY A 137 -2.21 -28.15 1.44
C GLY A 137 -0.88 -28.68 2.00
N SER A 138 0.24 -28.15 1.52
CA SER A 138 1.59 -28.56 1.96
C SER A 138 2.56 -27.41 2.13
N ALA A 139 2.31 -26.25 1.52
CA ALA A 139 3.18 -25.09 1.60
C ALA A 139 2.39 -23.78 1.60
N LEU A 140 2.95 -22.76 2.26
CA LEU A 140 2.50 -21.38 2.13
C LEU A 140 3.24 -20.72 0.97
N ILE A 141 2.52 -20.13 0.02
CA ILE A 141 3.12 -19.59 -1.22
C ILE A 141 2.93 -18.08 -1.38
N SER A 142 2.10 -17.45 -0.55
CA SER A 142 1.94 -16.00 -0.53
C SER A 142 1.50 -15.50 0.84
N ALA A 143 1.90 -14.28 1.16
CA ALA A 143 1.37 -13.48 2.25
C ALA A 143 1.20 -12.05 1.74
N LEU A 144 0.02 -11.48 1.95
CA LEU A 144 -0.36 -10.15 1.47
C LEU A 144 -0.89 -9.35 2.66
N SER A 145 -0.23 -8.24 3.00
CA SER A 145 -0.74 -7.31 4.02
C SER A 145 -1.79 -6.40 3.40
N TYR A 146 -2.88 -6.10 4.10
CA TYR A 146 -3.85 -5.09 3.66
C TYR A 146 -3.58 -3.69 4.21
N LEU A 147 -2.65 -3.57 5.17
CA LEU A 147 -2.38 -2.33 5.90
C LEU A 147 -1.13 -1.59 5.41
N THR A 148 -0.42 -2.18 4.44
CA THR A 148 0.60 -1.52 3.64
C THR A 148 0.04 -1.36 2.21
N PRO A 149 0.32 -0.25 1.50
CA PRO A 149 0.03 -0.17 0.07
C PRO A 149 0.63 -1.39 -0.64
N THR A 150 -0.24 -2.25 -1.17
CA THR A 150 0.14 -3.55 -1.77
C THR A 150 0.57 -3.43 -3.22
N SER A 151 0.43 -2.23 -3.80
CA SER A 151 0.86 -1.91 -5.15
C SER A 151 1.91 -0.82 -5.09
N LEU A 152 2.68 -0.68 -6.19
CA LEU A 152 3.21 0.63 -6.54
C LEU A 152 2.08 1.65 -6.36
N LEU A 153 2.38 2.77 -5.72
CA LEU A 153 1.45 3.87 -5.66
C LEU A 153 1.04 4.24 -7.10
N GLN A 154 -0.15 4.80 -7.26
CA GLN A 154 -0.50 5.40 -8.53
C GLN A 154 0.65 6.32 -8.97
N ALA A 155 1.01 6.28 -10.25
CA ALA A 155 2.06 7.13 -10.77
C ALA A 155 1.73 8.60 -10.51
N ASP A 156 2.72 9.37 -10.06
CA ASP A 156 2.58 10.81 -9.86
C ASP A 156 2.34 11.52 -11.20
N TYR A 157 2.82 10.91 -12.29
CA TYR A 157 2.52 11.32 -13.66
C TYR A 157 2.10 10.12 -14.52
N ASP A 158 1.05 10.33 -15.31
CA ASP A 158 0.53 9.40 -16.30
C ASP A 158 0.21 10.18 -17.59
N SER A 159 0.88 9.82 -18.69
CA SER A 159 0.70 10.54 -19.96
C SER A 159 -0.64 10.26 -20.65
N GLY A 160 -1.38 9.23 -20.21
CA GLY A 160 -2.39 8.57 -21.04
C GLY A 160 -1.77 7.91 -22.27
N TRP A 161 -2.62 7.27 -23.09
CA TRP A 161 -2.18 6.69 -24.37
C TRP A 161 -2.03 7.77 -25.43
N PHE A 162 -0.89 7.78 -26.13
CA PHE A 162 -0.64 8.66 -27.27
C PHE A 162 -0.02 7.89 -28.43
N ALA A 163 -0.35 8.26 -29.66
CA ALA A 163 0.17 7.60 -30.85
C ALA A 163 1.69 7.78 -30.94
N CYS A 164 2.40 6.70 -31.30
CA CYS A 164 3.83 6.69 -31.54
C CYS A 164 4.16 6.14 -32.93
N THR A 165 5.23 6.66 -33.54
CA THR A 165 5.79 6.19 -34.81
C THR A 165 7.31 6.24 -34.76
N PHE A 166 7.95 5.54 -35.69
CA PHE A 166 9.40 5.51 -35.83
C PHE A 166 9.99 6.91 -36.13
N ASN A 167 11.28 7.06 -35.87
CA ASN A 167 12.08 8.27 -36.13
C ASN A 167 11.48 9.56 -35.55
N THR A 168 10.98 9.49 -34.32
CA THR A 168 10.28 10.60 -33.65
C THR A 168 10.75 10.74 -32.21
N ILE A 169 10.82 11.99 -31.73
CA ILE A 169 11.07 12.32 -30.33
C ILE A 169 9.76 12.84 -29.73
N TYR A 170 9.32 12.24 -28.63
CA TYR A 170 8.17 12.69 -27.86
C TYR A 170 8.66 13.36 -26.58
N THR A 171 8.17 14.57 -26.33
CA THR A 171 8.43 15.31 -25.08
C THR A 171 7.15 15.39 -24.27
N LYS A 172 7.20 14.98 -23.01
CA LYS A 172 6.06 14.95 -22.09
C LYS A 172 6.39 15.77 -20.84
N ALA A 173 5.74 16.92 -20.70
CA ALA A 173 5.80 17.68 -19.46
C ALA A 173 5.10 16.90 -18.34
N HIS A 174 5.82 16.60 -17.26
CA HIS A 174 5.30 15.77 -16.16
C HIS A 174 4.87 16.57 -14.93
N GLY A 175 5.31 17.82 -14.81
CA GLY A 175 4.83 18.74 -13.75
C GLY A 175 5.26 18.39 -12.32
N LEU A 176 6.16 17.42 -12.13
CA LEU A 176 6.60 16.97 -10.80
C LEU A 176 7.55 17.96 -10.09
N GLY A 177 8.13 18.91 -10.81
CA GLY A 177 9.07 19.90 -10.26
C GLY A 177 10.44 19.33 -9.84
N ILE A 178 10.61 18.01 -9.87
CA ILE A 178 11.84 17.27 -9.66
C ILE A 178 12.01 16.20 -10.74
N CYS A 179 13.23 15.72 -10.91
CA CYS A 179 13.52 14.61 -11.81
C CYS A 179 12.93 13.30 -11.25
N PRO A 180 12.03 12.60 -11.96
CA PRO A 180 11.42 11.37 -11.47
C PRO A 180 12.46 10.26 -11.28
N ARG A 181 12.34 9.48 -10.20
CA ARG A 181 13.28 8.39 -9.87
C ARG A 181 12.94 7.07 -10.54
N ILE A 182 11.67 6.90 -10.92
CA ILE A 182 11.19 5.71 -11.61
C ILE A 182 10.35 6.17 -12.79
N ILE A 183 10.68 5.68 -13.99
CA ILE A 183 9.90 5.91 -15.21
C ILE A 183 9.70 4.57 -15.90
N THR A 184 8.47 4.29 -16.32
CA THR A 184 8.16 3.10 -17.12
C THR A 184 7.36 3.51 -18.35
N LEU A 185 7.80 3.05 -19.52
CA LEU A 185 7.12 3.22 -20.80
C LEU A 185 6.49 1.89 -21.23
N TYR A 186 5.23 1.94 -21.63
CA TYR A 186 4.49 0.82 -22.21
C TYR A 186 4.05 1.11 -23.63
N HIS A 187 3.99 0.06 -24.44
CA HIS A 187 3.47 0.07 -25.80
C HIS A 187 2.20 -0.80 -25.92
N SER A 188 1.20 -0.28 -26.64
CA SER A 188 -0.07 -0.90 -26.98
C SER A 188 -0.29 -0.86 -28.50
N THR A 189 -1.05 -1.81 -29.05
CA THR A 189 -1.47 -1.77 -30.47
C THR A 189 -2.76 -0.96 -30.67
N ASP A 190 -3.43 -0.55 -29.61
CA ASP A 190 -4.66 0.25 -29.64
C ASP A 190 -4.60 1.45 -28.68
N SER A 191 -5.37 2.49 -28.99
CA SER A 191 -5.40 3.74 -28.24
C SER A 191 -6.13 3.64 -26.89
N ALA A 192 -6.91 2.57 -26.67
CA ALA A 192 -7.61 2.34 -25.41
C ALA A 192 -6.75 1.56 -24.40
N GLY A 193 -5.64 0.96 -24.84
CA GLY A 193 -4.80 0.08 -24.02
C GLY A 193 -5.51 -1.21 -23.64
N THR A 194 -6.40 -1.72 -24.49
CA THR A 194 -7.09 -2.98 -24.26
C THR A 194 -6.28 -4.19 -24.74
N SER A 195 -5.34 -3.98 -25.66
CA SER A 195 -4.32 -4.95 -26.05
C SER A 195 -3.26 -5.12 -24.96
N GLU A 196 -2.40 -6.14 -25.13
CA GLU A 196 -1.27 -6.38 -24.22
C GLU A 196 -0.35 -5.16 -24.11
N TRP A 197 0.01 -4.79 -22.88
CA TRP A 197 0.97 -3.74 -22.59
C TRP A 197 2.37 -4.33 -22.56
N VAL A 198 3.19 -3.97 -23.55
CA VAL A 198 4.58 -4.43 -23.61
C VAL A 198 5.46 -3.31 -23.09
N ARG A 199 6.25 -3.58 -22.04
CA ARG A 199 7.23 -2.61 -21.54
C ARG A 199 8.29 -2.36 -22.61
N VAL A 200 8.57 -1.08 -22.88
CA VAL A 200 9.60 -0.66 -23.82
C VAL A 200 10.82 -0.25 -23.03
N THR A 201 11.88 -1.05 -23.12
CA THR A 201 13.19 -0.71 -22.58
C THR A 201 14.12 -0.25 -23.70
N TYR A 202 14.11 -0.98 -24.82
CA TYR A 202 14.96 -0.72 -25.98
C TYR A 202 14.13 -0.58 -27.26
N VAL A 203 14.69 0.18 -28.20
CA VAL A 203 14.26 0.21 -29.60
C VAL A 203 15.48 0.08 -30.51
N GLN A 204 15.26 -0.34 -31.75
CA GLN A 204 16.34 -0.47 -32.72
C GLN A 204 16.51 0.82 -33.54
N SER A 205 17.73 1.34 -33.57
CA SER A 205 18.12 2.45 -34.44
C SER A 205 19.27 2.03 -35.34
N GLY A 206 18.98 1.81 -36.62
CA GLY A 206 19.89 1.13 -37.54
C GLY A 206 20.12 -0.32 -37.08
N ILE A 207 21.37 -0.66 -36.78
CA ILE A 207 21.76 -1.99 -36.27
C ILE A 207 21.87 -2.04 -34.74
N ASN A 208 21.79 -0.89 -34.07
CA ASN A 208 22.04 -0.77 -32.63
C ASN A 208 20.73 -0.75 -31.84
N LEU A 209 20.82 -1.14 -30.57
CA LEU A 209 19.74 -1.04 -29.60
C LEU A 209 20.04 0.07 -28.62
N TYR A 210 19.08 0.96 -28.39
CA TYR A 210 19.21 2.07 -27.47
C TYR A 210 18.05 2.10 -26.48
N GLU A 211 18.36 2.49 -25.25
CA GLU A 211 17.32 2.90 -24.30
C GLU A 211 16.64 4.17 -24.80
N VAL A 212 15.34 4.28 -24.52
CA VAL A 212 14.49 5.29 -25.15
C VAL A 212 14.12 6.46 -24.26
N ILE A 213 14.38 6.36 -22.95
CA ILE A 213 13.88 7.31 -21.96
C ILE A 213 15.03 8.20 -21.47
N GLY A 214 14.84 9.51 -21.60
CA GLY A 214 15.57 10.53 -20.84
C GLY A 214 14.60 11.34 -20.00
N CYS A 215 15.08 12.02 -18.96
CA CYS A 215 14.25 12.93 -18.17
C CYS A 215 15.07 14.04 -17.52
N ASP A 216 14.39 15.12 -17.18
CA ASP A 216 14.88 16.19 -16.32
C ASP A 216 13.80 16.59 -15.30
N SER A 217 13.94 17.76 -14.67
CA SER A 217 12.98 18.25 -13.68
C SER A 217 11.61 18.67 -14.26
N ALA A 218 11.50 18.80 -15.57
CA ALA A 218 10.31 19.32 -16.25
C ALA A 218 9.71 18.33 -17.26
N ASN A 219 10.53 17.56 -17.97
CA ASN A 219 10.12 16.73 -19.08
C ASN A 219 10.67 15.30 -19.03
N ILE A 220 9.87 14.39 -19.61
CA ILE A 220 10.30 13.07 -20.04
C ILE A 220 10.43 13.08 -21.56
N TYR A 221 11.56 12.59 -22.04
CA TYR A 221 11.92 12.47 -23.44
C TYR A 221 11.87 11.00 -23.86
N ILE A 222 11.19 10.72 -24.96
CA ILE A 222 11.06 9.37 -25.50
C ILE A 222 11.52 9.41 -26.95
N GLN A 223 12.63 8.74 -27.25
CA GLN A 223 13.17 8.67 -28.61
C GLN A 223 12.89 7.30 -29.22
N THR A 224 12.13 7.28 -30.32
CA THR A 224 11.92 6.05 -31.09
C THR A 224 13.10 5.77 -32.00
N GLY A 225 13.26 4.51 -32.36
CA GLY A 225 14.28 4.05 -33.30
C GLY A 225 14.01 4.52 -34.72
N ILE A 226 14.99 4.38 -35.61
CA ILE A 226 14.85 4.79 -37.03
C ILE A 226 14.47 3.63 -37.97
N THR A 227 14.41 2.38 -37.48
CA THR A 227 14.05 1.22 -38.32
C THR A 227 12.54 1.07 -38.45
N ASN A 228 12.05 0.76 -39.65
CA ASN A 228 10.62 0.67 -39.95
C ASN A 228 9.91 -0.60 -39.43
N GLU A 229 10.57 -1.40 -38.58
CA GLU A 229 10.02 -2.64 -38.01
C GLU A 229 10.11 -2.69 -36.47
N ASN A 230 11.14 -2.09 -35.87
CA ASN A 230 11.55 -2.32 -34.46
C ASN A 230 11.77 -1.01 -33.68
N ALA A 231 11.23 0.10 -34.18
CA ALA A 231 11.50 1.45 -33.68
C ALA A 231 10.64 1.90 -32.51
N THR A 232 9.47 1.32 -32.29
CA THR A 232 8.58 1.69 -31.18
C THR A 232 8.41 0.58 -30.16
N CYS A 233 8.81 -0.64 -30.47
CA CYS A 233 8.91 -1.71 -29.48
C CYS A 233 9.88 -2.75 -30.01
N TYR A 234 10.86 -3.13 -29.18
CA TYR A 234 11.75 -4.25 -29.48
C TYR A 234 11.82 -5.18 -28.28
N SER A 235 10.96 -6.20 -28.31
CA SER A 235 10.79 -7.19 -27.24
C SER A 235 10.47 -8.55 -27.85
N SER A 236 10.80 -9.63 -27.13
CA SER A 236 10.38 -10.98 -27.51
C SER A 236 8.85 -11.15 -27.60
N ARG A 237 8.09 -10.23 -26.98
CA ARG A 237 6.63 -10.18 -27.04
C ARG A 237 6.12 -9.40 -28.25
N ARG A 238 6.85 -8.37 -28.70
CA ARG A 238 6.42 -7.47 -29.76
C ARG A 238 7.59 -6.74 -30.41
N VAL A 239 7.53 -6.72 -31.73
CA VAL A 239 8.28 -5.79 -32.58
C VAL A 239 7.30 -4.82 -33.23
N SER A 240 7.61 -3.53 -33.26
CA SER A 240 6.74 -2.53 -33.89
C SER A 240 7.48 -1.29 -34.36
N SER A 241 6.92 -0.63 -35.38
CA SER A 241 7.31 0.70 -35.86
C SER A 241 6.26 1.79 -35.67
N SER A 242 5.08 1.42 -35.16
CA SER A 242 4.01 2.34 -34.77
C SER A 242 3.10 1.73 -33.71
N GLY A 243 2.29 2.56 -33.05
CA GLY A 243 1.34 2.09 -32.04
C GLY A 243 0.97 3.20 -31.08
N PHE A 244 0.81 2.85 -29.82
CA PHE A 244 0.50 3.78 -28.75
C PHE A 244 1.43 3.59 -27.58
N TYR A 245 1.92 4.70 -27.03
CA TYR A 245 2.73 4.76 -25.84
C TYR A 245 1.95 5.30 -24.65
N ARG A 246 2.31 4.84 -23.46
CA ARG A 246 1.90 5.41 -22.17
C ARG A 246 3.07 5.39 -21.21
N VAL A 247 3.37 6.54 -20.62
CA VAL A 247 4.43 6.72 -19.63
C VAL A 247 3.82 6.89 -18.25
N PHE A 248 4.40 6.18 -17.30
CA PHE A 248 4.22 6.39 -15.87
C PHE A 248 5.52 6.88 -15.25
N ALA A 249 5.43 7.85 -14.34
CA ALA A 249 6.58 8.30 -13.56
C ALA A 249 6.25 8.51 -12.07
N TRP A 250 7.25 8.27 -11.22
CA TRP A 250 7.18 8.45 -9.77
C TRP A 250 8.34 9.31 -9.28
N ALA A 251 8.03 10.26 -8.39
CA ALA A 251 8.95 11.24 -7.82
C ALA A 251 9.74 10.69 -6.61
#